data_AF-A0A958FPH6-F1
#
_entry.id   AF-A0A958FPH6-F1
#
_cell.length_a   1.000
_cell.length_b   1.000
_cell.length_c   1.000
_cell.angle_alpha   90.00
_cell.angle_beta   90.00
_cell.angle_gamma   90.00
#
_symmetry.space_group_name_H-M   'P 1'
#
loop_
_entity.id
_entity.type
_entity.pdbx_description
1 polymer ?
#
loop_
_entity_poly.entity_id
_entity_poly.type
_entity_poly.pdbx_seq_one_letter_code
_entity_poly.pdbx_strand_id
1 'polypeptide(L)' 'GKKSFVEVLREAAPLLHFGWTLVTLIVVFAYLGNYLDGKWETGPWMMLAGLIFAIIAGFYIFFKLVSKFNQNTSKR' A
#
# COMPACT_ATOMS: atom_id res chain seq x y z
N GLY A 1 27.60 -7.95 17.98
CA GLY A 1 27.88 -6.69 17.26
C GLY A 1 26.58 -5.94 17.08
N LYS A 2 26.50 -4.68 17.50
CA LYS A 2 25.30 -3.85 17.28
C LYS A 2 25.25 -3.55 15.78
N LYS A 3 24.23 -4.02 15.07
CA LYS A 3 24.00 -3.59 13.67
C LYS A 3 23.99 -2.06 13.67
N SER A 4 24.71 -1.44 12.72
CA SER A 4 24.76 0.02 12.61
C SER A 4 23.34 0.55 12.32
N PHE A 5 22.95 1.69 12.89
CA PHE A 5 21.65 2.31 12.63
C PHE A 5 21.39 2.49 11.11
N VAL A 6 22.45 2.76 10.35
CA VAL A 6 22.42 2.87 8.89
C VAL A 6 22.03 1.55 8.21
N GLU A 7 22.43 0.42 8.77
CA GLU A 7 22.19 -0.93 8.25
C GLU A 7 20.74 -1.35 8.47
N VAL A 8 20.18 -1.02 9.63
CA VAL A 8 18.74 -1.18 9.93
C VAL A 8 17.90 -0.30 9.01
N LEU A 9 18.32 0.95 8.77
CA LEU A 9 17.65 1.83 7.81
C LEU A 9 17.70 1.28 6.37
N ARG A 10 18.81 0.65 5.98
CA ARG A 10 18.96 0.03 4.65
C ARG A 10 18.05 -1.18 4.47
N GLU A 11 17.92 -2.02 5.51
CA GLU A 11 16.97 -3.14 5.54
C GLU A 11 15.51 -2.65 5.57
N ALA A 12 15.24 -1.53 6.23
CA ALA A 12 13.90 -0.93 6.33
C ALA A 12 13.49 -0.06 5.13
N ALA A 13 14.44 0.39 4.30
CA ALA A 13 14.16 1.28 3.17
C ALA A 13 13.11 0.71 2.18
N PRO A 14 13.12 -0.58 1.83
CA PRO A 14 12.06 -1.18 1.01
C PRO A 14 10.70 -1.14 1.71
N LEU A 15 10.65 -1.41 3.02
CA LEU A 15 9.43 -1.38 3.83
C LEU A 15 8.81 0.02 3.90
N LEU A 16 9.64 1.07 3.97
CA LEU A 16 9.17 2.46 3.94
C LEU A 16 8.50 2.83 2.61
N HIS A 17 9.01 2.33 1.48
CA HIS A 17 8.39 2.56 0.17
C HIS A 17 6.99 1.95 0.07
N PHE A 18 6.76 0.79 0.69
CA PHE A 18 5.43 0.19 0.77
C PHE A 18 4.44 1.02 1.58
N GLY A 19 4.89 1.59 2.71
CA GLY A 19 4.05 2.46 3.53
C GLY A 19 3.46 3.63 2.71
N TRP A 20 4.31 4.29 1.93
CA TRP A 20 3.87 5.35 1.01
C TRP A 20 2.90 4.88 -0.06
N THR A 21 3.10 3.67 -0.60
CA THR A 21 2.22 3.10 -1.62
C THR A 21 0.82 2.85 -1.06
N LEU A 22 0.73 2.32 0.16
CA LEU A 22 -0.53 2.03 0.85
C LEU A 22 -1.27 3.32 1.21
N VAL A 23 -0.57 4.32 1.75
CA VAL A 23 -1.14 5.65 2.03
C VAL A 23 -1.68 6.29 0.75
N THR A 24 -0.93 6.23 -0.34
CA THR A 24 -1.35 6.78 -1.64
C THR A 24 -2.63 6.10 -2.14
N LEU A 25 -2.71 4.77 -2.07
CA LEU A 25 -3.92 4.04 -2.45
C LEU A 25 -5.12 4.44 -1.60
N ILE A 26 -4.97 4.47 -0.28
CA ILE A 26 -6.05 4.83 0.64
C ILE A 26 -6.57 6.24 0.33
N VAL A 27 -5.68 7.21 0.15
CA VAL A 27 -6.08 8.60 -0.16
C VAL A 27 -6.81 8.67 -1.49
N VAL A 28 -6.30 8.02 -2.54
CA VAL A 28 -6.92 8.03 -3.88
C VAL A 28 -8.31 7.39 -3.84
N PHE A 29 -8.45 6.20 -3.26
CA PHE A 29 -9.72 5.49 -3.23
C PHE A 29 -10.74 6.11 -2.26
N ALA A 30 -10.28 6.67 -1.14
CA ALA A 30 -11.16 7.41 -0.23
C ALA A 30 -11.70 8.69 -0.89
N TYR A 31 -10.85 9.44 -1.60
CA TYR A 31 -11.27 10.64 -2.32
C TYR A 31 -12.24 10.30 -3.47
N LEU A 32 -11.94 9.24 -4.22
CA LEU A 32 -12.82 8.74 -5.29
C LEU A 32 -14.18 8.28 -4.73
N GLY A 33 -14.16 7.50 -3.64
CA GLY A 33 -15.37 7.00 -2.99
C GLY A 33 -16.23 8.11 -2.42
N ASN A 34 -15.61 9.12 -1.80
CA ASN A 34 -16.33 10.30 -1.28
C ASN A 34 -16.95 11.13 -2.41
N TYR A 35 -16.25 11.31 -3.54
CA TYR A 35 -16.80 11.99 -4.71
C TYR A 35 -18.00 11.26 -5.30
N LEU A 36 -17.94 9.92 -5.37
CA LEU A 36 -19.02 9.08 -5.83
C LEU A 36 -20.22 9.08 -4.87
N ASP A 37 -19.98 9.01 -3.55
CA ASP A 37 -21.02 9.11 -2.53
C ASP A 37 -21.75 10.46 -2.60
N GLY A 38 -21.02 11.56 -2.82
CA GLY A 38 -21.61 12.89 -3.00
C GLY A 38 -22.46 13.02 -4.27
N LYS A 39 -22.18 12.23 -5.31
CA LYS A 39 -22.94 12.26 -6.57
C LYS A 39 -24.23 11.45 -6.50
N TRP A 40 -24.26 10.38 -5.71
CA TRP A 40 -25.41 9.47 -5.62
C TRP A 40 -26.21 9.59 -4.32
N GLU A 41 -25.83 10.50 -3.42
CA GLU A 41 -26.42 10.66 -2.07
C GLU A 41 -26.40 9.35 -1.25
N THR A 42 -25.57 8.37 -1.64
CA THR A 42 -25.46 7.03 -1.04
C THR A 42 -24.59 6.98 0.20
N GLY A 43 -24.42 8.09 0.92
CA GLY A 43 -23.40 8.21 1.96
C GLY A 43 -23.51 7.11 3.04
N PRO A 44 -22.39 6.57 3.58
CA PRO A 44 -20.98 6.60 3.15
C PRO A 44 -20.55 5.24 2.55
N TRP A 45 -21.40 4.61 1.75
CA TRP A 45 -21.21 3.21 1.32
C TRP A 45 -20.11 3.07 0.25
N MET A 46 -19.98 4.03 -0.68
CA MET A 46 -18.91 3.98 -1.68
C MET A 46 -17.55 4.26 -1.09
N MET A 47 -17.46 5.17 -0.12
CA MET A 47 -16.22 5.41 0.60
C MET A 47 -15.76 4.15 1.35
N LEU A 48 -16.70 3.42 1.98
CA LEU A 48 -16.41 2.13 2.62
C LEU A 48 -15.92 1.08 1.62
N ALA A 49 -16.62 0.96 0.48
CA ALA A 49 -16.23 0.05 -0.59
C ALA A 49 -14.85 0.42 -1.16
N GLY A 50 -14.57 1.71 -1.35
CA GLY A 50 -13.28 2.24 -1.80
C GLY A 50 -12.15 1.93 -0.81
N LEU A 51 -12.39 2.08 0.49
CA LEU A 51 -11.42 1.70 1.54
C LEU A 51 -11.11 0.21 1.52
N ILE A 52 -12.14 -0.65 1.42
CA ILE A 52 -11.95 -2.09 1.29
C ILE A 52 -11.13 -2.41 0.03
N PHE A 53 -11.45 -1.76 -1.09
CA PHE A 53 -10.69 -1.90 -2.34
C PHE A 53 -9.23 -1.47 -2.18
N ALA A 54 -8.97 -0.35 -1.49
CA ALA A 54 -7.63 0.14 -1.23
C ALA A 54 -6.81 -0.85 -0.42
N ILE A 55 -7.42 -1.48 0.59
CA ILE A 55 -6.79 -2.51 1.41
C ILE A 55 -6.43 -3.72 0.53
N ILE A 56 -7.39 -4.26 -0.22
CA ILE A 56 -7.17 -5.41 -1.11
C ILE A 56 -6.08 -5.10 -2.14
N ALA A 57 -6.14 -3.94 -2.79
CA ALA A 57 -5.15 -3.49 -3.76
C ALA A 57 -3.76 -3.32 -3.12
N GLY A 58 -3.69 -2.73 -1.92
CA GLY A 58 -2.46 -2.58 -1.16
C GLY A 58 -1.80 -3.92 -0.85
N PHE A 59 -2.59 -4.89 -0.36
CA PHE A 59 -2.11 -6.25 -0.13
C PHE A 59 -1.68 -6.95 -1.41
N TYR A 60 -2.41 -6.78 -2.52
CA TYR A 60 -2.03 -7.36 -3.81
C TYR A 60 -0.66 -6.85 -4.29
N ILE A 61 -0.44 -5.53 -4.20
CA ILE A 61 0.85 -4.92 -4.55
C ILE A 61 1.95 -5.40 -3.59
N PHE A 62 1.63 -5.53 -2.29
CA PHE A 62 2.55 -6.06 -1.29
C PHE A 62 3.04 -7.47 -1.66
N PHE A 63 2.12 -8.42 -1.87
CA PHE A 63 2.47 -9.78 -2.27
C PHE A 63 3.24 -9.84 -3.58
N LYS A 64 2.86 -9.03 -4.57
CA LYS A 64 3.56 -8.95 -5.86
C LYS A 64 5.00 -8.48 -5.70
N LEU A 65 5.25 -7.49 -4.85
CA LEU A 65 6.59 -6.95 -4.65
C LEU A 65 7.45 -7.91 -3.83
N VAL A 66 6.90 -8.57 -2.81
CA VAL A 66 7.57 -9.64 -2.06
C VAL A 66 7.96 -10.80 -2.99
N SER A 67 7.03 -11.24 -3.86
CA SER A 67 7.31 -12.29 -4.84
C SER A 67 8.41 -11.89 -5.83
N LYS A 68 8.41 -10.64 -6.31
CA LYS A 68 9.49 -10.11 -7.17
C LYS A 68 10.83 -10.04 -6.44
N PHE A 69 10.84 -9.66 -5.17
CA PHE A 69 12.06 -9.59 -4.37
C PHE A 69 12.72 -10.98 -4.25
N ASN A 70 11.93 -12.03 -4.01
CA ASN A 70 12.40 -13.41 -3.89
C ASN A 70 13.06 -13.96 -5.17
N GLN A 71 12.61 -13.51 -6.35
CA GLN A 71 13.18 -13.94 -7.63
C GLN A 71 14.56 -13.32 -7.92
N ASN A 72 14.81 -12.10 -7.43
CA ASN A 72 16.09 -11.42 -7.63
C ASN A 72 17.21 -11.98 -6.75
N THR A 73 16.87 -12.64 -5.64
CA THR A 73 17.82 -13.36 -4.78
C THR A 73 18.24 -14.73 -5.34
N SER A 74 17.47 -15.32 -6.27
CA SER A 74 17.82 -16.61 -6.92
C SER A 74 18.70 -16.45 -8.17
N LYS A 75 18.86 -15.23 -8.70
CA LYS A 75 19.69 -14.93 -9.89
C LYS A 75 21.03 -14.27 -9.56
N ARG A 76 21.41 -14.21 -8.28
CA ARG A 76 22.73 -13.75 -7.82
C ARG A 76 23.52 -14.89 -7.22
#